data_AF-A0A4Y2LWI9-F1
#
_entry.id   AF-A0A4Y2LWI9-F1
#
_cell.length_a   1.000
_cell.length_b   1.000
_cell.length_c   1.000
_cell.angle_alpha   90.00
_cell.angle_beta   90.00
_cell.angle_gamma   90.00
#
_symmetry.space_group_name_H-M   'P 1'
#
loop_
_entity.id
_entity.type
_entity.pdbx_description
1 polymer ?
#
loop_
_entity_poly.entity_id
_entity_poly.type
_entity_poly.pdbx_seq_one_letter_code
_entity_poly.pdbx_strand_id
1 'polypeptide(L)'
;MLSITVHFLEHNQRPILRKKRRHFLQKPPIILQNNARPHAAQAVADFFDQSGWEVLYHPPYSPDLSPCDFDLIPKMKEPLRGIRFRTVPEILQVVDRAIRTINTAGAAEGILQLPHRWKRVVHNAGDHTEGQ
;
A
#
# COMPACT_ATOMS: atom_id res chain seq x y z
N MET A 1 19.86 5.32 -2.42
CA MET A 1 18.56 4.63 -2.22
C MET A 1 17.54 5.54 -1.51
N LEU A 2 17.89 6.18 -0.38
CA LEU A 2 17.01 7.09 0.37
C LEU A 2 16.45 8.27 -0.44
N SER A 3 17.26 8.84 -1.34
CA SER A 3 16.86 9.94 -2.23
C SER A 3 15.75 9.56 -3.22
N ILE A 4 15.58 8.28 -3.58
CA ILE A 4 14.58 7.86 -4.58
C ILE A 4 13.19 7.83 -3.96
N THR A 5 13.06 7.37 -2.72
CA THR A 5 11.76 7.27 -2.03
C THR A 5 11.16 8.65 -1.80
N VAL A 6 11.93 9.58 -1.22
CA VAL A 6 11.46 10.96 -1.00
C VAL A 6 11.14 11.65 -2.33
N HIS A 7 12.01 11.50 -3.34
CA HIS A 7 11.73 12.04 -4.67
C HIS A 7 10.43 11.49 -5.26
N PHE A 8 10.16 10.18 -5.11
CA PHE A 8 8.90 9.59 -5.56
C PHE A 8 7.69 10.15 -4.81
N LEU A 9 7.78 10.30 -3.48
CA LEU A 9 6.70 10.88 -2.67
C LEU A 9 6.37 12.31 -3.11
N GLU A 10 7.40 13.12 -3.31
CA GLU A 10 7.29 14.53 -3.68
C GLU A 10 6.78 14.73 -5.11
N HIS A 11 7.34 14.01 -6.09
CA HIS A 11 7.09 14.26 -7.50
C HIS A 11 5.98 13.39 -8.10
N ASN A 12 5.53 12.35 -7.38
CA ASN A 12 4.49 11.44 -7.87
C ASN A 12 3.30 11.36 -6.91
N GLN A 13 3.50 10.82 -5.70
CA GLN A 13 2.37 10.55 -4.79
C GLN A 13 1.62 11.82 -4.40
N ARG A 14 2.33 12.85 -3.90
CA ARG A 14 1.70 14.09 -3.44
C ARG A 14 0.94 14.79 -4.58
N PRO A 15 1.48 14.98 -5.80
CA PRO A 15 0.72 15.52 -6.92
C PRO A 15 -0.52 14.69 -7.30
N ILE A 16 -0.39 13.35 -7.34
CA ILE A 16 -1.51 12.46 -7.68
C ILE A 16 -2.62 12.56 -6.65
N LEU A 17 -2.29 12.57 -5.36
CA LEU A 17 -3.28 12.71 -4.29
C LEU A 17 -3.98 14.07 -4.36
N ARG A 18 -3.24 15.17 -4.55
CA ARG A 18 -3.82 16.50 -4.74
C ARG A 18 -4.79 16.57 -5.93
N LYS A 19 -4.46 15.88 -7.03
CA LYS A 19 -5.29 15.84 -8.24
C LYS A 19 -6.52 14.96 -8.08
N LYS A 20 -6.36 13.73 -7.58
CA LYS A 20 -7.42 12.69 -7.55
C LYS A 20 -8.28 12.71 -6.27
N ARG A 21 -7.77 13.26 -5.18
CA ARG A 21 -8.39 13.21 -3.83
C ARG A 21 -8.30 14.57 -3.16
N ARG A 22 -8.99 15.58 -3.71
CA ARG A 22 -8.94 16.97 -3.24
C ARG A 22 -9.30 17.16 -1.76
N HIS A 23 -10.11 16.28 -1.18
CA HIS A 23 -10.42 16.34 0.26
C HIS A 23 -9.17 16.21 1.14
N PHE A 24 -8.11 15.57 0.66
CA PHE A 24 -6.84 15.49 1.37
C PHE A 24 -6.08 16.83 1.47
N LEU A 25 -6.53 17.87 0.76
CA LEU A 25 -6.02 19.23 0.94
C LEU A 25 -6.52 19.88 2.23
N GLN A 26 -7.71 19.50 2.69
CA GLN A 26 -8.33 20.04 3.92
C GLN A 26 -8.07 19.14 5.12
N LYS A 27 -8.06 17.82 4.89
CA LYS A 27 -7.78 16.81 5.91
C LYS A 27 -6.62 15.94 5.45
N PRO A 28 -5.40 16.13 5.99
CA PRO A 28 -4.25 15.35 5.56
C PRO A 28 -4.52 13.83 5.62
N PRO A 29 -3.95 13.04 4.68
CA PRO A 29 -4.10 11.60 4.69
C PRO A 29 -3.33 10.98 5.86
N ILE A 30 -3.80 9.81 6.27
CA ILE A 30 -3.08 8.91 7.16
C ILE A 30 -2.37 7.86 6.29
N ILE A 31 -1.06 7.70 6.47
CA ILE A 31 -0.20 6.81 5.70
C ILE A 31 0.04 5.52 6.48
N LEU A 32 -0.21 4.38 5.83
CA LEU A 32 0.17 3.06 6.31
C LEU A 32 1.18 2.47 5.32
N GLN A 33 2.41 2.23 5.78
CA GLN A 33 3.48 1.64 4.98
C GLN A 33 4.22 0.58 5.81
N ASN A 34 4.81 -0.41 5.14
CA ASN A 34 5.61 -1.43 5.81
C ASN A 34 6.98 -0.88 6.25
N ASN A 35 7.64 -1.59 7.17
CA ASN A 35 8.93 -1.21 7.75
C ASN A 35 10.13 -1.53 6.85
N ALA A 36 9.97 -1.55 5.52
CA ALA A 36 11.10 -1.72 4.61
C ALA A 36 12.13 -0.60 4.85
N ARG A 37 13.44 -0.94 4.81
CA ARG A 37 14.53 0.00 5.13
C ARG A 37 14.43 1.38 4.46
N PRO A 38 14.04 1.50 3.17
CA PRO A 38 13.89 2.81 2.53
C PRO A 38 12.75 3.65 3.12
N HIS A 39 11.72 3.02 3.68
CA HIS A 39 10.55 3.69 4.26
C HIS A 39 10.79 4.12 5.71
N ALA A 40 11.62 3.39 6.46
CA ALA A 40 11.98 3.69 7.85
C ALA A 40 13.10 4.75 7.96
N ALA A 41 13.51 5.35 6.85
CA ALA A 41 14.57 6.34 6.84
C ALA A 41 14.10 7.69 7.38
N GLN A 42 14.96 8.39 8.13
CA GLN A 42 14.64 9.69 8.71
C GLN A 42 14.12 10.70 7.67
N ALA A 43 14.75 10.75 6.49
CA ALA A 43 14.32 11.66 5.43
C ALA A 43 12.87 11.42 4.95
N VAL A 44 12.35 10.18 5.06
CA VAL A 44 10.95 9.86 4.75
C VAL A 44 10.03 10.29 5.89
N ALA A 45 10.45 10.10 7.15
CA ALA A 45 9.72 10.62 8.31
C ALA A 45 9.62 12.15 8.26
N ASP A 46 10.75 12.84 8.01
CA ASP A 46 10.81 14.30 7.89
C ASP A 46 9.89 14.81 6.77
N PHE A 47 9.79 14.08 5.64
CA PHE A 47 8.88 14.43 4.55
C PHE A 47 7.41 14.36 4.99
N PHE A 48 7.01 13.33 5.72
CA PHE A 48 5.63 13.19 6.20
C PHE A 48 5.30 14.27 7.23
N ASP A 49 6.22 14.54 8.16
CA ASP A 49 6.06 15.61 9.16
C ASP A 49 5.90 16.98 8.49
N GLN A 50 6.79 17.33 7.55
CA GLN A 50 6.71 18.59 6.79
C GLN A 50 5.45 18.68 5.91
N SER A 51 4.93 17.53 5.46
CA SER A 51 3.70 17.47 4.67
C SER A 51 2.43 17.50 5.53
N GLY A 52 2.57 17.39 6.86
CA GLY A 52 1.47 17.26 7.82
C GLY A 52 0.71 15.94 7.71
N TRP A 53 1.36 14.88 7.22
CA TRP A 53 0.76 13.57 7.03
C TRP A 53 1.05 12.68 8.24
N GLU A 54 0.01 12.10 8.81
CA GLU A 54 0.16 11.14 9.91
C GLU A 54 0.64 9.80 9.38
N VAL A 55 1.59 9.16 10.05
CA VAL A 55 2.05 7.80 9.73
C VAL A 55 1.57 6.84 10.80
N LEU A 56 0.77 5.86 10.40
CA LEU A 56 0.34 4.79 11.31
C LEU A 56 1.50 3.86 11.62
N TYR A 57 1.59 3.48 12.90
CA TYR A 57 2.50 2.42 13.32
C TYR A 57 2.17 1.12 12.59
N HIS A 58 3.19 0.52 11.99
CA HIS A 58 3.11 -0.81 11.40
C HIS A 58 4.09 -1.73 12.14
N PRO A 59 3.63 -2.83 12.74
CA PRO A 59 4.53 -3.76 13.42
C PRO A 59 5.49 -4.46 12.44
N PRO A 60 6.73 -4.79 12.86
CA PRO A 60 7.66 -5.56 12.03
C PRO A 60 7.08 -6.93 11.63
N TYR A 61 7.36 -7.35 10.40
CA TYR A 61 6.99 -8.68 9.88
C TYR A 61 5.48 -8.99 9.88
N SER A 62 4.62 -7.98 9.73
CA SER A 62 3.15 -8.16 9.72
C SER A 62 2.51 -7.86 8.36
N PRO A 63 2.78 -8.69 7.32
CA PRO A 63 2.16 -8.50 6.00
C PRO A 63 0.63 -8.64 6.06
N ASP A 64 0.10 -9.40 7.03
CA ASP A 64 -1.33 -9.54 7.30
C ASP A 64 -2.00 -8.24 7.74
N LEU A 65 -1.22 -7.21 8.12
CA LEU A 65 -1.68 -5.87 8.49
C LEU A 65 -1.42 -4.82 7.40
N SER A 66 -0.91 -5.22 6.24
CA SER A 66 -0.70 -4.35 5.08
C SER A 66 -1.76 -4.66 4.00
N PRO A 67 -2.74 -3.78 3.78
CA PRO A 67 -3.77 -3.97 2.74
C PRO A 67 -3.18 -4.20 1.34
N CYS A 68 -2.01 -3.63 1.06
CA CYS A 68 -1.31 -3.90 -0.20
C CYS A 68 -0.88 -5.36 -0.29
N ASP A 69 -0.34 -5.92 0.79
CA ASP A 69 0.25 -7.26 0.79
C ASP A 69 -0.81 -8.37 0.88
N PHE A 70 -1.83 -8.23 1.74
CA PHE A 70 -2.83 -9.29 1.92
C PHE A 70 -4.01 -9.22 0.92
N ASP A 71 -4.24 -8.09 0.25
CA ASP A 71 -5.44 -7.89 -0.59
C ASP A 71 -5.11 -7.46 -2.02
N LEU A 72 -4.51 -6.28 -2.20
CA LEU A 72 -4.34 -5.69 -3.53
C LEU A 72 -3.34 -6.47 -4.41
N ILE A 73 -2.14 -6.74 -3.90
CA ILE A 73 -1.07 -7.40 -4.67
C ILE A 73 -1.45 -8.83 -5.06
N PRO A 74 -2.03 -9.67 -4.19
CA PRO A 74 -2.53 -11.00 -4.59
C PRO A 74 -3.55 -10.93 -5.72
N LYS A 75 -4.56 -10.07 -5.62
CA LYS A 75 -5.58 -9.87 -6.67
C LYS A 75 -4.97 -9.36 -7.97
N MET A 76 -4.00 -8.47 -7.88
CA MET A 76 -3.26 -7.97 -9.05
C MET A 76 -2.42 -9.07 -9.71
N LYS A 77 -1.82 -9.98 -8.92
CA LYS A 77 -0.97 -11.07 -9.41
C LYS A 77 -1.75 -12.25 -10.00
N GLU A 78 -2.99 -12.47 -9.56
CA GLU A 78 -3.81 -13.59 -10.01
C GLU A 78 -3.91 -13.71 -11.56
N PRO A 79 -4.21 -12.63 -12.32
CA PRO A 79 -4.24 -12.72 -13.78
C PRO A 79 -2.87 -12.95 -14.45
N LEU A 80 -1.76 -12.83 -13.72
CA LEU A 80 -0.41 -13.11 -14.22
C LEU A 80 0.00 -14.57 -13.94
N ARG A 81 -0.73 -15.28 -13.08
CA ARG A 81 -0.35 -16.59 -12.58
C ARG A 81 -0.28 -17.62 -13.71
N GLY A 82 0.86 -18.32 -13.81
CA GLY A 82 1.08 -19.35 -14.83
C GLY A 82 1.38 -18.83 -16.24
N ILE A 83 1.40 -17.51 -16.45
CA ILE A 83 1.70 -16.92 -17.76
C ILE A 83 3.19 -16.62 -17.86
N ARG A 84 3.81 -17.06 -18.97
CA ARG A 84 5.17 -16.67 -19.33
C ARG A 84 5.12 -15.48 -20.29
N PHE A 85 5.58 -14.34 -19.82
CA PHE A 85 5.74 -13.13 -20.62
C PHE A 85 7.12 -13.11 -21.28
N ARG A 86 7.19 -12.59 -22.50
CA ARG A 86 8.46 -12.47 -23.24
C ARG A 86 9.09 -11.10 -23.06
N THR A 87 8.29 -10.09 -22.73
CA THR A 87 8.73 -8.70 -22.64
C THR A 87 8.14 -7.98 -21.43
N VAL A 88 8.85 -6.96 -20.94
CA VAL A 88 8.35 -6.10 -19.84
C VAL A 88 7.06 -5.35 -20.21
N PRO A 89 6.91 -4.79 -21.44
CA PRO A 89 5.66 -4.15 -21.85
C PRO A 89 4.43 -5.05 -21.76
N GLU A 90 4.55 -6.34 -22.08
CA GLU A 90 3.44 -7.29 -21.91
C GLU A 90 3.01 -7.40 -20.44
N ILE A 91 3.98 -7.49 -19.52
CA ILE A 91 3.70 -7.54 -18.08
C ILE A 91 3.00 -6.26 -17.64
N LEU A 92 3.50 -5.09 -18.05
CA LEU A 92 2.91 -3.79 -17.69
C LEU A 92 1.47 -3.65 -18.18
N GLN A 93 1.17 -4.13 -19.38
CA GLN A 93 -0.20 -4.10 -19.92
C GLN A 93 -1.17 -4.97 -19.11
N VAL A 94 -0.75 -6.18 -18.73
CA VAL A 94 -1.58 -7.07 -17.90
C VAL A 94 -1.78 -6.49 -16.50
N VAL A 95 -0.73 -5.94 -15.89
CA VAL A 95 -0.82 -5.27 -14.58
C VAL A 95 -1.76 -4.06 -14.64
N ASP A 96 -1.65 -3.20 -15.66
CA ASP A 96 -2.54 -2.05 -15.82
C ASP A 96 -4.00 -2.51 -15.97
N ARG A 97 -4.25 -3.55 -16.78
CA ARG A 97 -5.59 -4.13 -16.93
C ARG A 97 -6.12 -4.68 -15.60
N ALA A 98 -5.31 -5.42 -14.86
CA ALA A 98 -5.68 -5.98 -13.56
C ALA A 98 -6.06 -4.88 -12.57
N ILE A 99 -5.26 -3.83 -12.47
CA ILE A 99 -5.54 -2.68 -11.59
C ILE A 99 -6.83 -1.98 -11.99
N ARG A 100 -7.08 -1.79 -13.30
CA ARG A 100 -8.36 -1.21 -13.77
C ARG A 100 -9.54 -2.08 -13.37
N THR A 101 -9.46 -3.39 -13.61
CA THR A 101 -10.52 -4.34 -13.24
C THR A 101 -10.81 -4.31 -11.74
N ILE A 102 -9.77 -4.35 -10.90
CA ILE A 102 -9.91 -4.27 -9.44
C ILE A 102 -10.62 -2.98 -9.04
N ASN A 103 -10.21 -1.85 -9.61
CA ASN A 103 -10.82 -0.55 -9.32
C ASN A 103 -12.28 -0.47 -9.78
N THR A 104 -12.61 -0.96 -10.98
CA THR A 104 -13.98 -0.91 -11.51
C THR A 104 -14.92 -1.86 -10.79
N ALA A 105 -14.42 -3.02 -10.37
CA ALA A 105 -15.21 -4.00 -9.64
C ALA A 105 -15.33 -3.67 -8.14
N GLY A 106 -14.58 -2.70 -7.63
CA GLY A 106 -14.49 -2.44 -6.18
C GLY A 106 -13.88 -3.60 -5.40
N ALA A 107 -13.08 -4.45 -6.06
CA ALA A 107 -12.67 -5.73 -5.50
C ALA A 107 -11.61 -5.61 -4.40
N ALA A 108 -10.88 -4.50 -4.31
CA ALA A 108 -9.90 -4.28 -3.25
C ALA A 108 -10.58 -3.70 -2.00
N GLU A 109 -10.78 -4.55 -1.01
CA GLU A 109 -11.48 -4.24 0.25
C GLU A 109 -10.53 -4.19 1.45
N GLY A 110 -9.22 -4.33 1.22
CA GLY A 110 -8.24 -4.47 2.31
C GLY A 110 -8.30 -3.35 3.35
N ILE A 111 -8.59 -2.11 2.94
CA ILE A 111 -8.79 -0.99 3.88
C ILE A 111 -10.00 -1.23 4.80
N LEU A 112 -11.10 -1.74 4.26
CA LEU A 112 -12.33 -2.03 5.01
C LEU A 112 -12.15 -3.23 5.94
N GLN A 113 -11.33 -4.20 5.56
CA GLN A 113 -11.03 -5.40 6.35
C GLN A 113 -10.03 -5.13 7.50
N LEU A 114 -9.30 -4.01 7.45
CA LEU A 114 -8.21 -3.71 8.37
C LEU A 114 -8.65 -3.68 9.86
N PRO A 115 -9.78 -3.06 10.25
CA PRO A 115 -10.23 -3.07 11.64
C PRO A 115 -10.53 -4.47 12.17
N HIS A 116 -11.05 -5.36 11.32
CA HIS A 116 -11.32 -6.75 11.68
C HIS A 116 -10.01 -7.52 11.90
N ARG A 117 -9.01 -7.32 11.03
CA ARG A 117 -7.68 -7.92 11.17
C ARG A 117 -6.96 -7.46 12.44
N TRP A 118 -7.01 -6.17 12.77
CA TRP A 118 -6.47 -5.66 14.03
C TRP A 118 -7.11 -6.31 15.26
N LYS A 119 -8.44 -6.47 15.27
CA LYS A 119 -9.14 -7.18 16.36
C LYS A 119 -8.65 -8.63 16.52
N ARG A 120 -8.42 -9.33 15.40
CA ARG A 120 -7.89 -10.70 15.43
C ARG A 120 -6.47 -10.78 15.99
N VAL A 121 -5.58 -9.87 15.58
CA VAL A 121 -4.21 -9.81 16.13
C VAL A 121 -4.23 -9.58 17.65
N VAL A 122 -5.10 -8.68 18.14
CA VAL A 122 -5.25 -8.45 19.58
C VAL A 122 -5.78 -9.68 20.30
N HIS A 123 -6.80 -10.35 19.73
CA HIS A 123 -7.35 -11.59 20.30
C HIS A 123 -6.32 -12.72 20.36
N ASN A 124 -5.47 -12.80 19.34
CA ASN A 124 -4.42 -13.81 19.22
C ASN A 124 -3.11 -13.41 19.93
N ALA A 125 -3.13 -12.38 20.79
CA ALA A 125 -1.96 -11.88 21.52
C ALA A 125 -0.73 -11.57 20.63
N GLY A 126 -0.95 -11.17 19.38
CA GLY A 126 0.12 -10.85 18.42
C GLY A 126 0.45 -11.97 17.43
N ASP A 127 -0.16 -13.16 17.55
CA ASP A 127 0.08 -14.26 16.62
C ASP A 127 -0.55 -14.02 15.24
N HIS A 128 0.07 -14.62 14.22
CA HIS A 128 -0.35 -14.49 12.83
C HIS A 128 -1.80 -14.94 12.63
N THR A 129 -2.52 -14.19 11.81
CA THR A 129 -3.96 -14.41 11.59
C THR A 129 -4.28 -15.32 10.40
N GLU A 130 -3.27 -15.87 9.70
CA GLU A 130 -3.47 -16.81 8.60
C GLU A 130 -3.40 -18.26 9.10
N GLY A 131 -4.55 -18.95 9.12
CA GLY A 131 -4.64 -20.37 9.50
C GLY A 131 -5.92 -20.84 10.21
N GLN A 132 -6.95 -19.99 10.37
CA GLN A 132 -8.27 -20.39 10.90
C GLN A 132 -9.39 -20.10 9.91
#